data_AF-B4VTE7-F1
#
_entry.id   AF-B4VTE7-F1
#
_cell.length_a   1.000
_cell.length_b   1.000
_cell.length_c   1.000
_cell.angle_alpha   90.00
_cell.angle_beta   90.00
_cell.angle_gamma   90.00
#
_symmetry.space_group_name_H-M   'P 1'
#
loop_
_entity.id
_entity.type
_entity.pdbx_description
1 polymer ?
#
loop_
_entity_poly.entity_id
_entity_poly.type
_entity_poly.pdbx_seq_one_letter_code
_entity_poly.pdbx_strand_id
1 'polypeptide(L)'
;MKLTRAINGSDHLNNLAFACRRCNERRYNFVAGYDHITETIVPLFNPRQQQWSDHFIWSADGKEILGTTPIGRATCDRLDLNDTRYPEEESIRSARELWKRVGLHPPNTDPCQSA
;
A
#
# COMPACT_ATOMS: atom_id res chain seq x y z
N MET A 1 -7.31 0.05 -11.36
CA MET A 1 -6.94 -0.98 -10.38
C MET A 1 -6.38 -2.15 -11.16
N LYS A 2 -5.33 -2.86 -10.70
CA LYS A 2 -4.93 -4.14 -11.33
C LYS A 2 -6.02 -5.19 -11.06
N LEU A 3 -6.60 -5.75 -12.11
CA LEU A 3 -7.51 -6.89 -12.05
C LEU A 3 -6.76 -8.17 -12.43
N THR A 4 -7.06 -9.31 -11.79
CA THR A 4 -6.45 -10.60 -12.16
C THR A 4 -7.26 -11.28 -13.25
N ARG A 5 -6.63 -12.20 -14.00
CA ARG A 5 -7.32 -12.98 -15.03
C ARG A 5 -8.51 -13.78 -14.51
N ALA A 6 -8.47 -14.22 -13.24
CA ALA A 6 -9.57 -14.92 -12.58
C ALA A 6 -10.84 -14.06 -12.42
N ILE A 7 -10.71 -12.73 -12.49
CA ILE A 7 -11.80 -11.76 -12.47
C ILE A 7 -11.79 -10.88 -13.73
N ASN A 8 -11.44 -11.48 -14.88
CA ASN A 8 -11.44 -10.86 -16.21
C ASN A 8 -10.44 -9.69 -16.39
N GLY A 9 -9.34 -9.67 -15.66
CA GLY A 9 -8.23 -8.74 -15.88
C GLY A 9 -7.43 -9.06 -17.14
N SER A 10 -7.07 -8.03 -17.91
CA SER A 10 -6.26 -8.12 -19.14
C SER A 10 -4.75 -8.25 -18.84
N ASP A 11 -3.96 -8.67 -19.82
CA ASP A 11 -2.49 -8.69 -19.77
C ASP A 11 -1.84 -7.48 -20.45
N HIS A 12 -2.66 -6.53 -20.92
CA HIS A 12 -2.18 -5.25 -21.44
C HIS A 12 -1.36 -4.50 -20.38
N LEU A 13 -0.34 -3.77 -20.84
CA LEU A 13 0.60 -3.02 -19.98
C LEU A 13 -0.12 -2.10 -18.98
N ASN A 14 -1.25 -1.52 -19.36
CA ASN A 14 -2.05 -0.64 -18.50
C ASN A 14 -2.74 -1.36 -17.33
N ASN A 15 -2.83 -2.69 -17.33
CA ASN A 15 -3.32 -3.49 -16.19
C ASN A 15 -2.16 -4.05 -15.34
N LEU A 16 -0.94 -4.10 -15.88
CA LEU A 16 0.26 -4.56 -15.16
C LEU A 16 0.81 -3.49 -14.19
N ALA A 17 1.51 -3.95 -13.16
CA ALA A 17 2.17 -3.10 -12.16
C ALA A 17 3.40 -3.82 -11.60
N PHE A 18 4.49 -3.08 -11.36
CA PHE A 18 5.66 -3.60 -10.67
C PHE A 18 5.33 -3.84 -9.20
N ALA A 19 5.66 -5.03 -8.71
CA ALA A 19 5.54 -5.40 -7.32
C ALA A 19 6.61 -6.43 -6.98
N CYS A 20 7.15 -6.40 -5.77
CA CYS A 20 7.98 -7.50 -5.28
C CYS A 20 7.13 -8.76 -5.10
N ARG A 21 7.77 -9.93 -4.98
CA ARG A 21 7.08 -11.21 -4.78
C ARG A 21 6.07 -11.14 -3.63
N ARG A 22 6.48 -10.63 -2.46
CA ARG A 22 5.66 -10.52 -1.24
C ARG A 22 4.42 -9.64 -1.47
N CYS A 23 4.61 -8.42 -1.97
CA CYS A 23 3.49 -7.52 -2.28
C CYS A 23 2.55 -8.09 -3.35
N ASN A 24 3.08 -8.79 -4.36
CA ASN A 24 2.25 -9.41 -5.40
C ASN A 24 1.42 -10.58 -4.86
N GLU A 25 1.98 -11.39 -3.95
CA GLU A 25 1.26 -12.46 -3.25
C GLU A 25 0.12 -11.91 -2.37
N ARG A 26 0.33 -10.76 -1.73
CA ARG A 26 -0.70 -10.09 -0.92
C ARG A 26 -1.86 -9.51 -1.73
N ARG A 27 -1.61 -9.09 -2.98
CA ARG A 27 -2.64 -8.47 -3.84
C ARG A 27 -3.73 -9.45 -4.25
N TYR A 28 -3.35 -10.68 -4.63
CA TYR A 28 -4.24 -11.70 -5.19
C TYR A 28 -5.32 -11.11 -6.12
N ASN A 29 -6.58 -11.53 -6.03
CA ASN A 29 -7.73 -10.99 -6.76
C ASN A 29 -8.55 -9.96 -5.95
N PHE A 30 -8.00 -9.42 -4.85
CA PHE A 30 -8.77 -8.56 -3.97
C PHE A 30 -9.10 -7.23 -4.64
N VAL A 31 -10.39 -6.87 -4.62
CA VAL A 31 -10.87 -5.58 -5.13
C VAL A 31 -11.44 -4.64 -4.08
N ALA A 32 -11.74 -5.16 -2.90
CA ALA A 32 -12.28 -4.42 -1.76
C ALA A 32 -11.58 -4.88 -0.47
N GLY A 33 -11.68 -4.06 0.58
CA GLY A 33 -11.16 -4.30 1.92
C GLY A 33 -12.22 -3.94 2.97
N TYR A 34 -12.05 -4.44 4.19
CA TYR A 34 -12.89 -4.04 5.33
C TYR A 34 -12.17 -2.92 6.08
N ASP A 35 -12.83 -1.79 6.33
CA ASP A 35 -12.32 -0.74 7.20
C ASP A 35 -12.88 -0.92 8.61
N HIS A 36 -12.02 -1.26 9.56
CA HIS A 36 -12.41 -1.52 10.94
C HIS A 36 -12.94 -0.28 11.68
N ILE A 37 -12.62 0.94 11.21
CA ILE A 37 -13.09 2.17 11.86
C ILE A 37 -14.53 2.50 11.45
N THR A 38 -14.86 2.38 10.16
CA THR A 38 -16.23 2.65 9.67
C THR A 38 -17.13 1.42 9.69
N GLU A 39 -16.57 0.24 9.95
CA GLU A 39 -17.26 -1.05 9.91
C GLU A 39 -17.89 -1.38 8.55
N THR A 40 -17.27 -0.94 7.46
CA THR A 40 -17.78 -1.14 6.09
C THR A 40 -16.77 -1.78 5.15
N ILE A 41 -17.28 -2.45 4.12
CA ILE A 41 -16.46 -2.91 2.99
C ILE A 41 -16.35 -1.77 1.97
N VAL A 42 -15.13 -1.37 1.68
CA VAL A 42 -14.80 -0.28 0.75
C VAL A 42 -13.88 -0.77 -0.37
N PRO A 43 -13.89 -0.16 -1.56
CA PRO A 43 -12.94 -0.49 -2.61
C PRO A 43 -11.50 -0.27 -2.14
N LEU A 44 -10.56 -1.11 -2.59
CA LEU A 44 -9.14 -0.86 -2.35
C LEU A 44 -8.65 0.29 -3.23
N PHE A 45 -7.58 0.94 -2.78
CA PHE A 45 -6.95 2.05 -3.49
C PHE A 45 -6.55 1.67 -4.91
N ASN A 46 -6.88 2.58 -5.83
CA ASN A 46 -6.57 2.51 -7.24
C ASN A 46 -5.61 3.66 -7.64
N PRO A 47 -4.29 3.40 -7.74
CA PRO A 47 -3.30 4.42 -8.08
C PRO A 47 -3.46 5.01 -9.50
N ARG A 48 -4.33 4.44 -10.35
CA ARG A 48 -4.62 4.98 -11.69
C ARG A 48 -5.77 5.98 -11.72
N GLN A 49 -6.51 6.11 -10.62
CA GLN A 49 -7.70 6.97 -10.51
C GLN A 49 -7.66 7.87 -9.27
N GLN A 50 -6.82 7.55 -8.29
CA GLN A 50 -6.77 8.22 -7.00
C GLN A 50 -5.35 8.69 -6.71
N GLN A 51 -5.22 9.85 -6.08
CA GLN A 51 -3.93 10.38 -5.67
C GLN A 51 -3.49 9.74 -4.35
N TRP A 52 -2.20 9.45 -4.22
CA TRP A 52 -1.64 8.83 -3.03
C TRP A 52 -1.85 9.69 -1.77
N SER A 53 -1.54 10.99 -1.86
CA SER A 53 -1.63 11.96 -0.77
C SER A 53 -3.03 12.13 -0.18
N ASP A 54 -4.07 11.78 -0.94
CA ASP A 54 -5.46 11.89 -0.49
C ASP A 54 -5.85 10.75 0.48
N HIS A 55 -5.10 9.64 0.45
CA HIS A 55 -5.46 8.41 1.15
C HIS A 55 -4.40 7.91 2.14
N PHE A 56 -3.15 8.33 1.97
CA PHE A 56 -2.02 7.81 2.72
C PHE A 56 -1.08 8.93 3.17
N ILE A 57 -0.40 8.66 4.28
CA ILE A 57 0.70 9.43 4.81
C ILE A 57 1.79 8.48 5.31
N TRP A 58 3.05 8.88 5.22
CA TRP A 58 4.15 8.14 5.86
C TRP A 58 4.21 8.46 7.35
N SER A 59 4.55 7.47 8.18
CA SER A 59 4.90 7.69 9.59
C SER A 59 6.07 8.68 9.71
N ALA A 60 6.23 9.31 10.88
CA ALA A 60 7.30 10.29 11.09
C ALA A 60 8.71 9.68 10.88
N ASP A 61 8.86 8.39 11.16
CA ASP A 61 10.08 7.64 10.87
C ASP A 61 10.20 7.15 9.41
N GLY A 62 9.17 7.37 8.58
CA GLY A 62 9.16 7.03 7.16
C GLY A 62 9.11 5.54 6.87
N LYS A 63 8.78 4.69 7.86
CA LYS A 63 8.79 3.22 7.68
C LYS A 63 7.43 2.65 7.37
N GLU A 64 6.36 3.29 7.81
CA GLU A 64 5.00 2.77 7.74
C GLU A 64 4.10 3.68 6.91
N ILE A 65 3.21 3.04 6.15
CA ILE A 65 2.15 3.70 5.40
C ILE A 65 0.91 3.71 6.29
N LEU A 66 0.39 4.88 6.56
CA LEU A 66 -0.80 5.09 7.39
C LEU A 66 -1.96 5.50 6.48
N GLY A 67 -3.06 4.75 6.54
CA GLY A 67 -4.29 5.09 5.83
C GLY A 67 -5.05 6.20 6.55
N THR A 68 -5.26 7.35 5.90
CA THR A 68 -5.98 8.51 6.48
C THR A 68 -7.48 8.50 6.16
N THR A 69 -7.90 7.64 5.23
CA THR A 69 -9.28 7.47 4.77
C THR A 69 -9.74 6.02 4.93
N PRO A 70 -11.05 5.72 4.88
CA PRO A 70 -11.55 4.34 4.89
C PRO A 70 -10.90 3.47 3.80
N ILE A 71 -10.77 4.00 2.58
CA ILE A 71 -10.09 3.32 1.46
C ILE A 71 -8.61 3.07 1.80
N GLY A 72 -7.92 4.07 2.35
CA GLY A 72 -6.51 3.94 2.74
C GLY A 72 -6.29 2.86 3.80
N ARG A 73 -7.05 2.90 4.90
CA ARG A 73 -6.96 1.92 5.99
C ARG A 73 -7.28 0.50 5.53
N ALA A 74 -8.41 0.32 4.85
CA ALA A 74 -8.80 -0.97 4.29
C ALA A 74 -7.76 -1.50 3.30
N THR A 75 -7.07 -0.63 2.56
CA THR A 75 -5.97 -1.01 1.67
C THR A 75 -4.74 -1.47 2.44
N CYS A 76 -4.29 -0.71 3.45
CA CYS A 76 -3.17 -1.10 4.29
C CYS A 76 -3.41 -2.46 4.95
N ASP A 77 -4.61 -2.68 5.49
CA ASP A 77 -4.97 -3.91 6.22
C ASP A 77 -5.13 -5.10 5.26
N ARG A 78 -5.89 -4.93 4.16
CA ARG A 78 -6.15 -6.02 3.22
C ARG A 78 -4.89 -6.48 2.50
N LEU A 79 -4.02 -5.53 2.12
CA LEU A 79 -2.84 -5.80 1.32
C LEU A 79 -1.56 -5.92 2.16
N ASP A 80 -1.64 -5.69 3.47
CA ASP A 80 -0.50 -5.77 4.38
C ASP A 80 0.67 -4.91 3.86
N LEU A 81 0.38 -3.63 3.54
CA LEU A 81 1.35 -2.73 2.87
C LEU A 81 2.61 -2.45 3.71
N ASN A 82 2.53 -2.68 5.02
CA ASN A 82 3.62 -2.55 5.97
C ASN A 82 4.25 -3.89 6.36
N ASP A 83 3.76 -5.00 5.79
CA ASP A 83 4.29 -6.35 5.97
C ASP A 83 4.42 -6.73 7.46
N THR A 84 3.37 -6.42 8.23
CA THR A 84 3.36 -6.52 9.70
C THR A 84 3.23 -7.94 10.22
N ARG A 85 2.98 -8.91 9.32
CA ARG A 85 2.98 -10.35 9.66
C ARG A 85 4.36 -10.92 9.97
N TYR A 86 5.42 -10.16 9.69
CA TYR A 86 6.80 -10.55 9.96
C TYR A 86 7.46 -9.55 10.91
N PRO A 87 8.50 -9.98 11.65
CA PRO A 87 9.34 -9.07 12.42
C PRO A 87 9.86 -7.91 11.57
N GLU A 88 10.09 -6.74 12.17
CA GLU A 88 10.42 -5.51 11.44
C GLU A 88 11.66 -5.71 10.56
N GLU A 89 12.68 -6.36 11.12
CA GLU A 89 13.98 -6.69 10.52
C GLU A 89 13.88 -7.56 9.25
N GLU A 90 12.82 -8.36 9.12
CA GLU A 90 12.55 -9.25 7.97
C GLU A 90 11.43 -8.74 7.05
N SER A 91 10.88 -7.57 7.34
CA SER A 91 9.77 -6.96 6.62
C SER A 91 10.23 -5.86 5.66
N ILE A 92 9.31 -5.34 4.83
CA ILE A 92 9.59 -4.17 3.98
C ILE A 92 10.06 -2.94 4.78
N ARG A 93 9.74 -2.86 6.08
CA ARG A 93 10.13 -1.76 6.96
C ARG A 93 11.64 -1.68 7.15
N SER A 94 12.33 -2.81 7.21
CA SER A 94 13.80 -2.88 7.24
C SER A 94 14.44 -2.31 5.96
N ALA A 95 13.87 -2.60 4.79
CA ALA A 95 14.33 -2.02 3.52
C ALA A 95 14.07 -0.50 3.45
N ARG A 96 12.89 -0.04 3.90
CA ARG A 96 12.56 1.40 3.96
C ARG A 96 13.51 2.17 4.87
N GLU A 97 13.89 1.60 6.01
CA GLU A 97 14.90 2.17 6.91
C GLU A 97 16.26 2.35 6.20
N LEU A 98 16.71 1.34 5.46
CA LEU A 98 17.95 1.44 4.68
C LEU A 98 17.84 2.54 3.60
N TRP A 99 16.73 2.58 2.85
CA TRP A 99 16.51 3.57 1.80
C TRP A 99 16.41 4.99 2.36
N LYS A 100 15.85 5.15 3.56
CA LYS A 100 15.81 6.44 4.25
C LYS A 100 17.21 6.94 4.59
N ARG A 101 18.10 6.08 5.09
CA ARG A 101 19.49 6.45 5.42
C ARG A 101 20.28 6.98 4.22
N VAL A 102 19.93 6.54 3.01
CA VAL A 102 20.55 6.99 1.76
C VAL A 102 19.73 8.07 1.03
N GLY A 103 18.66 8.59 1.64
CA GLY A 103 17.85 9.67 1.08
C GLY A 103 16.96 9.28 -0.11
N LEU A 104 16.66 8.00 -0.28
CA LEU A 104 15.78 7.49 -1.34
C LEU A 104 14.32 7.30 -0.89
N HIS A 105 14.04 7.47 0.41
CA HIS A 105 12.72 7.21 0.99
C HIS A 105 12.46 8.09 2.23
N PRO A 106 11.19 8.52 2.47
CA PRO A 106 10.05 8.50 1.56
C PRO A 106 10.21 9.48 0.38
N PRO A 107 9.36 9.42 -0.66
CA PRO A 107 9.35 10.42 -1.73
C PRO A 107 9.09 11.83 -1.16
N ASN A 108 9.85 12.83 -1.60
CA ASN A 108 9.74 14.21 -1.10
C ASN A 108 8.36 14.87 -1.32
N THR A 109 7.57 14.34 -2.26
CA THR A 109 6.23 14.81 -2.59
C THR A 109 5.15 14.16 -1.73
N ASP A 110 5.48 13.07 -1.04
CA ASP A 110 4.50 12.35 -0.24
C ASP A 110 4.34 13.01 1.13
N PRO A 111 3.10 13.11 1.65
CA PRO A 111 2.90 13.63 2.98
C PRO A 111 3.53 12.70 4.02
N CYS A 112 4.09 13.29 5.07
CA CYS A 112 4.65 12.59 6.23
C CYS A 112 4.05 13.18 7.51
N GLN A 113 3.84 12.35 8.54
CA GLN A 113 3.46 12.85 9.86
C GLN A 113 4.54 13.81 10.38
N SER A 114 4.09 14.90 11.01
CA SER A 114 4.99 15.75 11.79
C SER A 114 5.60 14.96 12.93
N ALA A 115 6.88 15.21 13.21
CA ALA A 115 7.60 14.64 14.35
C ALA A 115 7.10 15.20 15.68
#